data_AF-A0A316HMT8-F1
#
_entry.id   AF-A0A316HMT8-F1
#
_cell.length_a   1.000
_cell.length_b   1.000
_cell.length_c   1.000
_cell.angle_alpha   90.00
_cell.angle_beta   90.00
_cell.angle_gamma   90.00
#
_symmetry.space_group_name_H-M   'P 1'
#
loop_
_entity.id
_entity.type
_entity.pdbx_description
1 polymer ?
#
loop_
_entity_poly.entity_id
_entity_poly.type
_entity_poly.pdbx_seq_one_letter_code
_entity_poly.pdbx_strand_id
1 'polypeptide(L)'
;MAEYEFDVAPSFAEEDRDRVLPIAQRLKELGVEVFYDKDREVEMWGRDRVEYFSETFSHRARFVLLFSSQHYVSKWTRLQSRAAMARALEEHTEYVLPIRIDDTPVPGLLPTIAYLDLRKHDEEVIAQAVVEKLAQHRASFTPTTPITPQSVAALVREKPRGWEYLLYVTVVSQGLAGLESKYREHFLRYAPRNGAVEHGTGIDLIRDRNVLLSEIIKVAVDTVFTGETQEAAFGAPGEAGDPERIVHLGELFVRTFDEILEWARGIHGTSYAHEQARIAARVQARFADQQLLAMHGVAQDLRQVADTLVERLTAGEPINITVPLVFSVDPELEDEFRQALDRLSG
;
A
#
# COMPACT_ATOMS: atom_id res chain seq x y z
N MET A 1 0.79 9.44 -17.65
CA MET A 1 2.10 10.07 -17.88
C MET A 1 2.32 11.08 -16.76
N ALA A 2 3.45 11.14 -16.06
CA ALA A 2 4.78 10.62 -16.38
C ALA A 2 5.35 9.75 -15.23
N GLU A 3 6.01 8.67 -15.63
CA GLU A 3 7.06 7.99 -14.88
C GLU A 3 8.23 8.98 -14.76
N TYR A 4 8.65 9.35 -13.54
CA TYR A 4 9.82 10.20 -13.37
C TYR A 4 11.06 9.37 -13.69
N GLU A 5 11.83 9.79 -14.70
CA GLU A 5 13.11 9.16 -15.05
C GLU A 5 14.17 9.37 -13.95
N PHE A 6 14.01 10.41 -13.14
CA PHE A 6 14.97 10.77 -12.09
C PHE A 6 14.27 11.00 -10.74
N ASP A 7 14.86 10.45 -9.69
CA ASP A 7 14.48 10.72 -8.31
C ASP A 7 14.78 12.18 -7.95
N VAL A 8 15.94 12.68 -8.36
CA VAL A 8 16.36 14.05 -8.09
C VAL A 8 17.13 14.66 -9.25
N ALA A 9 17.01 15.98 -9.39
CA ALA A 9 17.78 16.76 -10.34
C ALA A 9 18.47 17.95 -9.64
N PRO A 10 19.81 17.96 -9.51
CA PRO A 10 20.57 19.10 -9.03
C PRO A 10 20.45 20.30 -9.98
N SER A 11 20.00 21.43 -9.45
CA SER A 11 20.03 22.73 -10.11
C SER A 11 21.09 23.60 -9.44
N PHE A 12 22.18 23.88 -10.16
CA PHE A 12 23.35 24.58 -9.63
C PHE A 12 24.05 25.41 -10.71
N ALA A 13 24.89 26.37 -10.31
CA ALA A 13 25.74 27.11 -11.23
C ALA A 13 27.00 26.30 -11.55
N GLU A 14 27.51 26.39 -12.77
CA GLU A 14 28.70 25.63 -13.20
C GLU A 14 29.93 25.91 -12.31
N GLU A 15 30.05 27.11 -11.77
CA GLU A 15 31.09 27.52 -10.80
C GLU A 15 31.03 26.74 -9.48
N ASP A 16 29.85 26.23 -9.12
CA ASP A 16 29.63 25.48 -7.88
C ASP A 16 29.79 23.96 -8.07
N ARG A 17 30.21 23.50 -9.26
CA ARG A 17 30.27 22.08 -9.60
C ARG A 17 31.08 21.26 -8.60
N ASP A 18 32.22 21.80 -8.14
CA ASP A 18 33.11 21.10 -7.20
C ASP A 18 32.44 20.86 -5.84
N ARG A 19 31.44 21.67 -5.47
CA ARG A 19 30.63 21.51 -4.26
C ARG A 19 29.48 20.51 -4.44
N VAL A 20 28.93 20.40 -5.66
CA VAL A 20 27.72 19.61 -5.96
C VAL A 20 28.05 18.18 -6.39
N LEU A 21 29.15 18.01 -7.13
CA LEU A 21 29.55 16.71 -7.67
C LEU A 21 29.70 15.61 -6.59
N PRO A 22 30.35 15.86 -5.44
CA PRO A 22 30.46 14.83 -4.39
C PRO A 22 29.09 14.35 -3.89
N ILE A 23 28.13 15.26 -3.74
CA ILE A 23 26.77 14.94 -3.29
C ILE A 23 26.05 14.11 -4.35
N ALA A 24 26.15 14.51 -5.63
CA ALA A 24 25.52 13.79 -6.73
C ALA A 24 26.10 12.38 -6.89
N GLN A 25 27.41 12.21 -6.73
CA GLN A 25 28.06 10.90 -6.71
C GLN A 25 27.58 10.06 -5.54
N ARG A 26 27.54 10.65 -4.34
CA ARG A 26 27.10 9.95 -3.14
C ARG A 26 25.65 9.48 -3.24
N LEU A 27 24.76 10.31 -3.79
CA LEU A 27 23.37 9.92 -4.06
C LEU A 27 23.27 8.72 -5.00
N LYS A 28 24.09 8.67 -6.06
CA LYS A 28 24.14 7.51 -6.96
C LYS A 28 24.65 6.25 -6.26
N GLU A 29 25.66 6.38 -5.39
CA GLU A 29 26.13 5.25 -4.56
C GLU A 29 25.05 4.72 -3.62
N LEU A 30 24.17 5.60 -3.13
CA LEU A 30 22.99 5.25 -2.32
C LEU A 30 21.80 4.75 -3.17
N GLY A 31 21.99 4.56 -4.49
CA GLY A 31 20.98 4.01 -5.39
C GLY A 31 19.87 4.99 -5.79
N VAL A 32 20.13 6.29 -5.70
CA VAL A 32 19.20 7.34 -6.16
C VAL A 32 19.43 7.61 -7.65
N GLU A 33 18.35 7.67 -8.44
CA GLU A 33 18.42 8.06 -9.86
C GLU A 33 18.60 9.59 -9.99
N VAL A 34 19.84 10.03 -10.22
CA VAL A 34 20.20 11.45 -10.28
C VAL A 34 20.34 11.92 -11.73
N PHE A 35 19.61 12.96 -12.11
CA PHE A 35 19.85 13.66 -13.38
C PHE A 35 21.12 14.50 -13.28
N TYR A 36 22.17 14.14 -14.02
CA TYR A 36 23.42 14.90 -14.07
C TYR A 36 23.82 15.22 -15.52
N ASP A 37 24.17 16.49 -15.77
CA ASP A 37 24.37 17.04 -17.13
C ASP A 37 25.47 16.33 -17.92
N LYS A 38 26.58 16.00 -17.26
CA LYS A 38 27.74 15.32 -17.84
C LYS A 38 27.43 13.92 -18.38
N ASP A 39 26.48 13.21 -17.76
CA ASP A 39 26.16 11.84 -18.16
C ASP A 39 25.32 11.79 -19.44
N ARG A 40 24.77 12.94 -19.85
CA ARG A 40 23.82 13.08 -20.96
C ARG A 40 24.36 13.94 -22.10
N GLU A 41 25.67 14.14 -22.18
CA GLU A 41 26.30 14.96 -23.24
C GLU A 41 25.93 14.50 -24.65
N VAL A 42 25.85 13.19 -24.90
CA VAL A 42 25.45 12.62 -26.20
C VAL A 42 23.96 12.84 -26.48
N GLU A 43 23.10 12.67 -25.47
CA GLU A 43 21.65 12.85 -25.61
C GLU A 43 21.27 14.32 -25.86
N MET A 44 21.98 15.25 -25.22
CA MET A 44 21.79 16.69 -25.37
C MET A 44 22.48 17.25 -26.63
N TRP A 45 23.31 16.49 -27.32
CA TRP A 45 24.07 17.00 -28.47
C TRP A 45 23.13 17.40 -29.61
N GLY A 46 23.07 18.70 -29.92
CA GLY A 46 22.21 19.26 -30.96
C GLY A 46 20.81 19.68 -30.49
N ARG A 47 20.48 19.53 -29.20
CA ARG A 47 19.21 19.98 -28.61
C ARG A 47 19.32 21.40 -28.01
N ASP A 48 18.18 22.08 -27.90
CA ASP A 48 18.09 23.30 -27.09
C ASP A 48 18.21 22.91 -25.61
N ARG A 49 19.30 23.35 -24.98
CA ARG A 49 19.56 23.08 -23.55
C ARG A 49 18.47 23.67 -22.67
N VAL A 50 17.96 24.86 -22.98
CA VAL A 50 16.93 25.53 -22.17
C VAL A 50 15.67 24.70 -22.13
N GLU A 51 15.21 24.22 -23.28
CA GLU A 51 14.03 23.36 -23.38
C GLU A 51 14.24 22.02 -22.66
N TYR A 52 15.38 21.36 -22.88
CA TYR A 52 15.70 20.06 -22.27
C TYR A 52 15.75 20.11 -20.73
N PHE A 53 16.39 21.13 -20.16
CA PHE A 53 16.42 21.32 -18.71
C PHE A 53 15.03 21.69 -18.17
N SER A 54 14.26 22.51 -18.90
CA SER A 54 12.89 22.86 -18.51
C SER A 54 11.99 21.63 -18.50
N GLU A 55 12.05 20.77 -19.51
CA GLU A 55 11.29 19.51 -19.56
C GLU A 55 11.73 18.57 -18.44
N THR A 56 13.03 18.47 -18.18
CA THR A 56 13.56 17.58 -17.16
C THR A 56 13.11 17.98 -15.77
N PHE A 57 13.24 19.25 -15.41
CA PHE A 57 12.73 19.75 -14.14
C PHE A 57 11.20 19.63 -14.12
N SER A 58 10.49 20.14 -15.12
CA SER A 58 9.03 20.17 -15.10
C SER A 58 8.34 18.80 -15.18
N HIS A 59 8.97 17.75 -15.72
CA HIS A 59 8.27 16.49 -15.99
C HIS A 59 9.07 15.21 -15.72
N ARG A 60 10.41 15.23 -15.75
CA ARG A 60 11.22 13.99 -15.64
C ARG A 60 11.84 13.77 -14.27
N ALA A 61 11.99 14.82 -13.45
CA ALA A 61 12.57 14.73 -12.11
C ALA A 61 11.50 14.83 -11.00
N ARG A 62 11.59 13.98 -9.98
CA ARG A 62 10.66 14.00 -8.83
C ARG A 62 10.93 15.17 -7.90
N PHE A 63 12.18 15.42 -7.52
CA PHE A 63 12.58 16.63 -6.78
C PHE A 63 13.68 17.40 -7.51
N VAL A 64 13.69 18.72 -7.32
CA VAL A 64 14.83 19.57 -7.71
C VAL A 64 15.61 19.97 -6.48
N LEU A 65 16.89 19.60 -6.44
CA LEU A 65 17.82 20.07 -5.41
C LEU A 65 18.37 21.42 -5.84
N LEU A 66 17.89 22.48 -5.20
CA LEU A 66 18.23 23.85 -5.57
C LEU A 66 19.47 24.31 -4.80
N PHE A 67 20.63 24.27 -5.44
CA PHE A 67 21.88 24.76 -4.86
C PHE A 67 22.00 26.28 -5.04
N SER A 68 21.68 27.00 -3.98
CA SER A 68 21.65 28.46 -3.94
C SER A 68 23.02 29.05 -3.61
N SER A 69 23.50 29.95 -4.48
CA SER A 69 24.76 30.68 -4.35
C SER A 69 24.67 32.05 -5.04
N GLN A 70 25.66 32.91 -4.82
CA GLN A 70 25.86 34.14 -5.58
C GLN A 70 26.00 33.87 -7.09
N HIS A 71 26.66 32.78 -7.47
CA HIS A 71 26.89 32.40 -8.87
C HIS A 71 25.57 31.99 -9.51
N TYR A 72 24.77 31.22 -8.77
CA TYR A 72 23.44 30.81 -9.17
C TYR A 72 22.49 32.00 -9.37
N VAL A 73 22.45 32.93 -8.40
CA VAL A 73 21.60 34.14 -8.48
C VAL A 73 22.06 35.09 -9.59
N SER A 74 23.36 35.19 -9.87
CA SER A 74 23.87 36.04 -10.96
C SER A 74 23.41 35.57 -12.36
N LYS A 75 23.18 34.27 -12.51
CA LYS A 75 22.71 33.63 -13.76
C LYS A 75 21.20 33.38 -13.78
N TRP A 76 20.51 33.76 -12.70
CA TRP A 76 19.08 33.59 -12.45
C TRP A 76 18.15 34.24 -13.48
N THR A 77 18.67 35.15 -14.31
CA THR A 77 17.94 35.79 -15.41
C THR A 77 17.71 34.85 -16.60
N ARG A 78 18.30 33.64 -16.61
CA ARG A 78 18.01 32.63 -17.63
C ARG A 78 16.66 31.96 -17.37
N LEU A 79 15.87 31.85 -18.43
CA LEU A 79 14.52 31.26 -18.54
C LEU A 79 14.31 29.96 -17.70
N GLN A 80 15.37 29.17 -17.52
CA GLN A 80 15.42 27.91 -16.76
C GLN A 80 14.97 28.06 -15.28
N SER A 81 15.37 29.14 -14.61
CA SER A 81 15.03 29.35 -13.18
C SER A 81 13.54 29.63 -12.99
N ARG A 82 12.91 30.29 -13.96
CA ARG A 82 11.47 30.62 -13.92
C ARG A 82 10.59 29.40 -14.16
N ALA A 83 11.02 28.44 -14.98
CA ALA A 83 10.25 27.22 -15.25
C ALA A 83 10.20 26.29 -14.03
N ALA A 84 11.35 26.03 -13.38
CA ALA A 84 11.41 25.21 -12.17
C ALA A 84 10.61 25.83 -11.01
N MET A 85 10.64 27.17 -10.88
CA MET A 85 9.84 27.89 -9.88
C MET A 85 8.36 27.98 -10.22
N ALA A 86 7.99 28.10 -11.50
CA ALA A 86 6.58 28.18 -11.90
C ALA A 86 5.82 26.93 -11.46
N ARG A 87 6.42 25.75 -11.64
CA ARG A 87 5.86 24.49 -11.14
C ARG A 87 5.81 24.43 -9.61
N ALA A 88 6.88 24.87 -8.94
CA ALA A 88 6.94 24.92 -7.48
C ALA A 88 5.89 25.86 -6.85
N LEU A 89 5.52 26.93 -7.56
CA LEU A 89 4.46 27.87 -7.16
C LEU A 89 3.05 27.38 -7.52
N GLU A 90 2.89 26.65 -8.63
CA GLU A 90 1.59 26.14 -9.07
C GLU A 90 1.13 24.88 -8.33
N GLU A 91 2.04 23.98 -7.93
CA GLU A 91 1.66 22.67 -7.38
C GLU A 91 1.50 22.62 -5.85
N HIS A 92 1.80 23.69 -5.09
CA HIS A 92 1.70 23.70 -3.61
C HIS A 92 2.34 22.48 -2.91
N THR A 93 3.35 21.87 -3.51
CA THR A 93 4.04 20.66 -3.02
C THR A 93 5.53 20.91 -2.82
N GLU A 94 6.16 20.12 -1.96
CA GLU A 94 7.59 20.19 -1.57
C GLU A 94 8.55 19.76 -2.70
N TYR A 95 8.31 20.20 -3.93
CA TYR A 95 9.04 19.78 -5.14
C TYR A 95 10.49 20.33 -5.22
N VAL A 96 10.72 21.52 -4.68
CA VAL A 96 12.06 22.14 -4.62
C VAL A 96 12.63 21.97 -3.22
N LEU A 97 13.84 21.40 -3.12
CA LEU A 97 14.58 21.19 -1.88
C LEU A 97 15.80 22.14 -1.85
N PRO A 98 15.74 23.27 -1.14
CA PRO A 98 16.83 24.25 -1.13
C PRO A 98 18.04 23.77 -0.33
N ILE A 99 19.21 23.93 -0.94
CA ILE A 99 20.53 23.68 -0.36
C ILE A 99 21.35 24.97 -0.51
N ARG A 100 21.80 25.56 0.60
CA ARG A 100 22.60 26.80 0.59
C ARG A 100 24.09 26.50 0.48
N ILE A 101 24.72 27.11 -0.51
CA ILE A 101 26.18 27.22 -0.61
C ILE A 101 26.65 28.48 0.13
N ASP A 102 25.90 29.57 0.01
CA ASP A 102 26.13 30.84 0.72
C ASP A 102 24.80 31.48 1.20
N ASP A 103 24.86 32.70 1.74
CA ASP A 103 23.69 33.44 2.23
C ASP A 103 22.98 34.29 1.17
N THR A 104 23.27 34.08 -0.12
CA THR A 104 22.65 34.87 -1.18
C THR A 104 21.15 34.56 -1.26
N PRO A 105 20.27 35.57 -1.12
CA PRO A 105 18.83 35.35 -1.24
C PRO A 105 18.45 35.02 -2.68
N VAL A 106 17.68 33.94 -2.86
CA VAL A 106 17.17 33.52 -4.17
C VAL A 106 15.84 34.25 -4.45
N PRO A 107 15.72 35.04 -5.52
CA PRO A 107 14.50 35.79 -5.80
C PRO A 107 13.28 34.87 -5.99
N GLY A 108 12.25 35.02 -5.14
CA GLY A 108 11.02 34.24 -5.20
C GLY A 108 11.04 32.90 -4.43
N LEU A 109 12.15 32.57 -3.76
CA LEU A 109 12.14 31.60 -2.67
C LEU A 109 11.81 32.34 -1.37
N LEU A 110 10.72 31.96 -0.69
CA LEU A 110 10.32 32.62 0.56
C LEU A 110 11.33 32.34 1.68
N PRO A 111 11.65 33.34 2.53
CA PRO A 111 12.56 33.14 3.67
C PRO A 111 12.08 32.09 4.69
N THR A 112 10.79 31.75 4.66
CA THR A 112 10.15 30.76 5.53
C THR A 112 10.37 29.32 5.07
N ILE A 113 10.89 29.09 3.86
CA ILE A 113 11.15 27.75 3.35
C ILE A 113 12.41 27.19 4.02
N ALA A 114 12.28 25.98 4.60
CA ALA A 114 13.39 25.27 5.21
C ALA A 114 14.45 24.90 4.16
N TYR A 115 15.72 24.87 4.57
CA TYR A 115 16.86 24.59 3.70
C TYR A 115 17.93 23.79 4.44
N LEU A 116 18.72 23.04 3.70
CA LEU A 116 19.98 22.48 4.18
C LEU A 116 21.14 23.43 3.83
N ASP A 117 22.22 23.41 4.61
CA ASP A 117 23.35 24.35 4.48
C ASP A 117 24.67 23.59 4.34
N LEU A 118 25.36 23.76 3.21
CA LEU A 118 26.64 23.10 2.89
C LEU A 118 27.84 23.63 3.68
N ARG A 119 27.63 24.67 4.48
CA ARG A 119 28.62 25.18 5.43
C ARG A 119 28.49 24.50 6.80
N LYS A 120 27.39 23.78 7.02
CA LYS A 120 27.07 23.08 8.27
C LYS A 120 26.98 21.57 8.13
N HIS A 121 26.64 21.10 6.94
CA HIS A 121 26.47 19.69 6.63
C HIS A 121 27.44 19.28 5.52
N ASP A 122 28.03 18.11 5.66
CA ASP A 122 28.87 17.50 4.64
C ASP A 122 28.02 16.78 3.58
N GLU A 123 28.69 16.24 2.56
CA GLU A 123 28.06 15.53 1.46
C GLU A 123 27.24 14.32 1.90
N GLU A 124 27.67 13.61 2.96
CA GLU A 124 26.98 12.44 3.49
C GLU A 124 25.64 12.84 4.11
N VAL A 125 25.65 13.85 4.98
CA VAL A 125 24.44 14.33 5.64
C VAL A 125 23.41 14.85 4.64
N ILE A 126 23.85 15.57 3.61
CA ILE A 126 22.95 16.04 2.55
C ILE A 126 22.38 14.87 1.76
N ALA A 127 23.23 13.91 1.34
CA ALA A 127 22.78 12.77 0.56
C ALA A 127 21.78 11.92 1.35
N GLN A 128 22.04 11.69 2.64
CA GLN A 128 21.15 10.95 3.52
C GLN A 128 19.83 11.69 3.74
N ALA A 129 19.84 13.00 3.93
CA ALA A 129 18.62 13.80 4.07
C ALA A 129 17.75 13.75 2.79
N VAL A 130 18.37 13.71 1.61
CA VAL A 130 17.65 13.54 0.34
C VAL A 130 17.05 12.13 0.23
N VAL A 131 17.79 11.10 0.63
CA VAL A 131 17.26 9.72 0.70
C VAL A 131 16.08 9.64 1.66
N GLU A 132 16.18 10.25 2.84
CA GLU A 132 15.07 10.33 3.79
C GLU A 132 13.88 11.09 3.22
N LYS A 133 14.10 12.21 2.50
CA LYS A 133 13.01 12.95 1.86
C LYS A 133 12.32 12.13 0.76
N LEU A 134 13.10 11.39 -0.03
CA LEU A 134 12.59 10.44 -1.02
C LEU A 134 11.80 9.31 -0.34
N ALA A 135 12.28 8.79 0.78
CA ALA A 135 11.60 7.74 1.55
C ALA A 135 10.29 8.24 2.16
N GLN A 136 10.28 9.43 2.78
CA GLN A 136 9.09 10.07 3.34
C GLN A 136 8.04 10.35 2.27
N HIS A 137 8.45 10.86 1.11
CA HIS A 137 7.54 11.06 -0.01
C HIS A 137 6.98 9.73 -0.50
N ARG A 138 7.81 8.68 -0.58
CA ARG A 138 7.40 7.31 -0.92
C ARG A 138 6.53 6.65 0.16
N ALA A 139 6.55 7.15 1.41
CA ALA A 139 5.78 6.66 2.56
C ALA A 139 4.37 7.28 2.69
N SER A 140 3.94 8.13 1.74
CA SER A 140 2.61 8.76 1.76
C SER A 140 1.45 7.75 1.66
N PHE A 141 1.74 6.52 1.22
CA PHE A 141 0.79 5.42 1.24
C PHE A 141 1.04 4.51 2.45
N THR A 142 0.23 4.72 3.49
CA THR A 142 0.21 3.90 4.70
C THR A 142 -0.95 2.91 4.63
N PRO A 143 -0.96 1.84 5.44
CA PRO A 143 -2.13 0.96 5.57
C PRO A 143 -3.43 1.67 5.96
N THR A 144 -3.33 2.91 6.46
CA THR A 144 -4.46 3.77 6.82
C THR A 144 -4.88 4.76 5.72
N THR A 145 -4.17 4.82 4.59
CA THR A 145 -4.49 5.74 3.49
C THR A 145 -5.78 5.32 2.81
N PRO A 146 -6.87 6.12 2.82
CA PRO A 146 -8.15 5.73 2.25
C PRO A 146 -8.02 5.22 0.80
N ILE A 147 -8.64 4.09 0.45
CA ILE A 147 -8.67 3.58 -0.92
C ILE A 147 -9.69 4.39 -1.71
N THR A 148 -9.19 5.34 -2.50
CA THR A 148 -9.97 6.14 -3.45
C THR A 148 -9.33 6.02 -4.82
N PRO A 149 -10.07 6.28 -5.92
CA PRO A 149 -9.45 6.34 -7.25
C PRO A 149 -8.23 7.26 -7.29
N GLN A 150 -8.24 8.34 -6.52
CA GLN A 150 -7.14 9.30 -6.41
C GLN A 150 -5.94 8.75 -5.64
N SER A 151 -6.15 8.05 -4.51
CA SER A 151 -5.03 7.49 -3.72
C SER A 151 -4.41 6.27 -4.40
N VAL A 152 -5.24 5.43 -5.06
CA VAL A 152 -4.75 4.32 -5.88
C VAL A 152 -3.98 4.87 -7.08
N ALA A 153 -4.51 5.87 -7.79
CA ALA A 153 -3.79 6.52 -8.89
C ALA A 153 -2.48 7.17 -8.42
N ALA A 154 -2.44 7.74 -7.22
CA ALA A 154 -1.21 8.29 -6.64
C ALA A 154 -0.17 7.19 -6.35
N LEU A 155 -0.58 6.10 -5.70
CA LEU A 155 0.32 4.96 -5.42
C LEU A 155 0.84 4.32 -6.70
N VAL A 156 -0.04 4.08 -7.69
CA VAL A 156 0.31 3.48 -8.99
C VAL A 156 1.20 4.39 -9.83
N ARG A 157 1.08 5.70 -9.66
CA ARG A 157 1.98 6.67 -10.29
C ARG A 157 3.35 6.69 -9.61
N GLU A 158 3.37 6.62 -8.28
CA GLU A 158 4.59 6.76 -7.50
C GLU A 158 5.40 5.47 -7.40
N LYS A 159 4.74 4.31 -7.54
CA LYS A 159 5.29 2.94 -7.44
C LYS A 159 6.45 2.84 -6.44
N PRO A 160 6.24 3.22 -5.17
CA PRO A 160 7.26 2.99 -4.15
C PRO A 160 7.65 1.52 -4.10
N ARG A 161 8.83 1.21 -3.56
CA ARG A 161 9.24 -0.20 -3.39
C ARG A 161 8.18 -0.95 -2.58
N GLY A 162 7.67 -2.05 -3.13
CA GLY A 162 6.60 -2.85 -2.51
C GLY A 162 5.20 -2.25 -2.63
N TRP A 163 4.95 -1.32 -3.58
CA TRP A 163 3.64 -0.69 -3.77
C TRP A 163 2.51 -1.70 -4.00
N GLU A 164 2.78 -2.83 -4.66
CA GLU A 164 1.80 -3.88 -4.89
C GLU A 164 1.24 -4.41 -3.57
N TYR A 165 2.16 -4.65 -2.63
CA TYR A 165 1.84 -5.16 -1.30
C TYR A 165 1.13 -4.10 -0.46
N LEU A 166 1.62 -2.86 -0.47
CA LEU A 166 0.97 -1.74 0.23
C LEU A 166 -0.47 -1.55 -0.24
N LEU A 167 -0.72 -1.62 -1.56
CA LEU A 167 -2.06 -1.53 -2.13
C LEU A 167 -2.97 -2.64 -1.59
N TYR A 168 -2.53 -3.90 -1.70
CA TYR A 168 -3.29 -5.07 -1.26
C TYR A 168 -3.65 -4.99 0.22
N VAL A 169 -2.65 -4.75 1.09
CA VAL A 169 -2.85 -4.68 2.55
C VAL A 169 -3.80 -3.57 2.93
N THR A 170 -3.75 -2.43 2.24
CA THR A 170 -4.62 -1.29 2.51
C THR A 170 -6.08 -1.60 2.13
N VAL A 171 -6.31 -2.25 0.98
CA VAL A 171 -7.64 -2.71 0.58
C VAL A 171 -8.22 -3.70 1.59
N VAL A 172 -7.44 -4.72 1.98
CA VAL A 172 -7.87 -5.71 2.97
C VAL A 172 -8.17 -5.07 4.32
N SER A 173 -7.25 -4.23 4.83
CA SER A 173 -7.39 -3.58 6.14
C SER A 173 -8.64 -2.70 6.23
N GLN A 174 -8.93 -1.91 5.19
CA GLN A 174 -10.11 -1.05 5.16
C GLN A 174 -11.40 -1.83 5.01
N GLY A 175 -11.40 -2.84 4.14
CA GLY A 175 -12.56 -3.71 3.97
C GLY A 175 -12.93 -4.42 5.27
N LEU A 176 -11.96 -5.00 5.98
CA LEU A 176 -12.19 -5.65 7.27
C LEU A 176 -12.63 -4.66 8.36
N ALA A 177 -12.08 -3.44 8.38
CA ALA A 177 -12.54 -2.40 9.31
C ALA A 177 -14.03 -2.07 9.11
N GLY A 178 -14.53 -2.11 7.87
CA GLY A 178 -15.95 -1.96 7.56
C GLY A 178 -16.84 -3.12 8.08
N LEU A 179 -16.26 -4.29 8.32
CA LEU A 179 -16.95 -5.49 8.81
C LEU A 179 -16.78 -5.72 10.32
N GLU A 180 -16.03 -4.85 11.02
CA GLU A 180 -15.67 -5.00 12.43
C GLU A 180 -16.89 -5.19 13.36
N SER A 181 -18.00 -4.49 13.10
CA SER A 181 -19.23 -4.68 13.89
C SER A 181 -19.80 -6.09 13.73
N LYS A 182 -19.90 -6.57 12.49
CA LYS A 182 -20.40 -7.93 12.20
C LYS A 182 -19.49 -8.98 12.84
N TYR A 183 -18.18 -8.77 12.74
CA TYR A 183 -17.16 -9.63 13.34
C TYR A 183 -17.31 -9.72 14.86
N ARG A 184 -17.43 -8.60 15.57
CA ARG A 184 -17.65 -8.59 17.03
C ARG A 184 -18.96 -9.27 17.42
N GLU A 185 -20.03 -9.00 16.69
CA GLU A 185 -21.35 -9.60 16.94
C GLU A 185 -21.33 -11.13 16.80
N HIS A 186 -20.55 -11.66 15.84
CA HIS A 186 -20.36 -13.10 15.66
C HIS A 186 -19.83 -13.77 16.93
N PHE A 187 -18.78 -13.23 17.55
CA PHE A 187 -18.22 -13.79 18.79
C PHE A 187 -19.11 -13.57 20.02
N LEU A 188 -20.01 -12.58 19.98
CA LEU A 188 -21.11 -12.43 20.95
C LEU A 188 -22.27 -13.41 20.70
N ARG A 189 -22.19 -14.25 19.66
CA ARG A 189 -23.24 -15.19 19.22
C ARG A 189 -24.54 -14.47 18.86
N TYR A 190 -24.44 -13.22 18.45
CA TYR A 190 -25.56 -12.32 18.22
C TYR A 190 -25.75 -12.00 16.74
N ALA A 191 -27.02 -11.94 16.33
CA ALA A 191 -27.45 -11.28 15.11
C ALA A 191 -28.91 -10.81 15.29
N PRO A 192 -29.32 -9.71 14.64
CA PRO A 192 -30.72 -9.32 14.55
C PRO A 192 -31.58 -10.48 14.02
N ARG A 193 -32.84 -10.56 14.47
CA ARG A 193 -33.76 -11.57 13.92
C ARG A 193 -34.02 -11.26 12.45
N ASN A 194 -33.84 -12.25 11.60
CA ASN A 194 -33.97 -12.11 10.13
C ASN A 194 -35.37 -12.43 9.60
N GLY A 195 -36.34 -12.66 10.49
CA GLY A 195 -37.72 -13.03 10.13
C GLY A 195 -37.91 -14.51 9.78
N ALA A 196 -36.83 -15.30 9.62
CA ALA A 196 -36.94 -16.73 9.39
C ALA A 196 -37.26 -17.47 10.69
N VAL A 197 -38.24 -18.37 10.63
CA VAL A 197 -38.62 -19.26 11.73
C VAL A 197 -38.59 -20.71 11.24
N GLU A 198 -37.72 -21.52 11.83
CA GLU A 198 -37.63 -22.95 11.58
C GLU A 198 -38.60 -23.70 12.51
N HIS A 199 -39.61 -24.33 11.92
CA HIS A 199 -40.69 -25.04 12.64
C HIS A 199 -40.50 -26.56 12.69
N GLY A 200 -39.65 -27.14 11.85
CA GLY A 200 -39.38 -28.57 11.81
C GLY A 200 -38.22 -28.99 12.72
N THR A 201 -37.67 -30.17 12.43
CA THR A 201 -36.51 -30.73 13.18
C THR A 201 -35.24 -29.89 13.01
N GLY A 202 -35.18 -29.01 12.00
CA GLY A 202 -34.03 -28.21 11.65
C GLY A 202 -32.91 -28.96 10.92
N ILE A 203 -33.05 -30.28 10.71
CA ILE A 203 -32.02 -31.12 10.09
C ILE A 203 -31.71 -30.67 8.65
N ASP A 204 -32.74 -30.43 7.84
CA ASP A 204 -32.56 -30.02 6.44
C ASP A 204 -31.88 -28.66 6.35
N LEU A 205 -32.35 -27.68 7.14
CA LEU A 205 -31.75 -26.35 7.19
C LEU A 205 -30.28 -26.38 7.63
N ILE A 206 -29.95 -27.23 8.61
CA ILE A 206 -28.57 -27.43 9.06
C ILE A 206 -27.72 -28.07 7.95
N ARG A 207 -28.24 -29.08 7.25
CA ARG A 207 -27.54 -29.73 6.13
C ARG A 207 -27.24 -28.72 5.01
N ASP A 208 -28.22 -27.92 4.61
CA ASP A 208 -28.07 -26.90 3.57
C ASP A 208 -26.96 -25.90 3.92
N ARG A 209 -26.90 -25.49 5.20
CA ARG A 209 -25.86 -24.58 5.69
C ARG A 209 -24.47 -25.21 5.73
N ASN A 210 -24.35 -26.50 6.01
CA ASN A 210 -23.06 -27.20 5.93
C ASN A 210 -22.54 -27.21 4.48
N VAL A 211 -23.43 -27.48 3.52
CA VAL A 211 -23.08 -27.41 2.09
C VAL A 211 -22.64 -25.99 1.73
N LEU A 212 -23.40 -24.98 2.15
CA LEU A 212 -23.07 -23.59 1.84
C LEU A 212 -21.70 -23.17 2.38
N LEU A 213 -21.38 -23.45 3.65
CA LEU A 213 -20.06 -23.14 4.20
C LEU A 213 -18.95 -23.89 3.45
N SER A 214 -19.17 -25.17 3.14
CA SER A 214 -18.19 -25.98 2.41
C SER A 214 -17.90 -25.41 1.03
N GLU A 215 -18.93 -24.93 0.31
CA GLU A 215 -18.76 -24.28 -0.99
C GLU A 215 -18.04 -22.93 -0.87
N ILE A 216 -18.36 -22.11 0.13
CA ILE A 216 -17.64 -20.84 0.40
C ILE A 216 -16.14 -21.12 0.59
N ILE A 217 -15.79 -22.08 1.45
CA ILE A 217 -14.39 -22.44 1.72
C ILE A 217 -13.71 -23.06 0.50
N LYS A 218 -14.42 -23.92 -0.23
CA LYS A 218 -13.88 -24.54 -1.44
C LYS A 218 -13.55 -23.51 -2.52
N VAL A 219 -14.45 -22.57 -2.79
CA VAL A 219 -14.21 -21.47 -3.75
C VAL A 219 -13.05 -20.60 -3.28
N ALA A 220 -12.97 -20.32 -1.97
CA ALA A 220 -11.86 -19.56 -1.40
C ALA A 220 -10.51 -20.24 -1.67
N VAL A 221 -10.39 -21.55 -1.42
CA VAL A 221 -9.13 -22.30 -1.56
C VAL A 221 -8.80 -22.60 -3.03
N ASP A 222 -9.77 -23.11 -3.80
CA ASP A 222 -9.53 -23.65 -5.13
C ASP A 222 -9.50 -22.55 -6.21
N THR A 223 -9.98 -21.34 -5.92
CA THR A 223 -10.12 -20.27 -6.92
C THR A 223 -9.52 -18.95 -6.46
N VAL A 224 -9.86 -18.47 -5.26
CA VAL A 224 -9.45 -17.12 -4.82
C VAL A 224 -8.01 -17.09 -4.33
N PHE A 225 -7.64 -17.99 -3.41
CA PHE A 225 -6.34 -17.99 -2.72
C PHE A 225 -5.34 -18.97 -3.35
N THR A 226 -5.29 -19.01 -4.68
CA THR A 226 -4.34 -19.84 -5.43
C THR A 226 -3.08 -19.06 -5.79
N GLY A 227 -1.98 -19.78 -6.02
CA GLY A 227 -0.74 -19.17 -6.53
C GLY A 227 -0.93 -18.52 -7.91
N GLU A 228 -1.77 -19.11 -8.77
CA GLU A 228 -2.08 -18.56 -10.10
C GLU A 228 -2.83 -17.23 -9.99
N THR A 229 -3.84 -17.14 -9.12
CA THR A 229 -4.60 -15.90 -8.89
C THR A 229 -3.72 -14.81 -8.28
N GLN A 230 -2.79 -15.18 -7.39
CA GLN A 230 -1.80 -14.26 -6.83
C GLN A 230 -0.83 -13.75 -7.90
N GLU A 231 -0.23 -14.64 -8.69
CA GLU A 231 0.72 -14.29 -9.76
C GLU A 231 0.03 -13.43 -10.84
N ALA A 232 -1.24 -13.71 -11.17
CA ALA A 232 -2.00 -12.92 -12.12
C ALA A 232 -2.25 -11.47 -11.67
N ALA A 233 -2.22 -11.20 -10.36
CA ALA A 233 -2.39 -9.87 -9.79
C ALA A 233 -1.04 -9.19 -9.48
N PHE A 234 -0.14 -9.88 -8.79
CA PHE A 234 1.15 -9.33 -8.34
C PHE A 234 2.26 -9.40 -9.39
N GLY A 235 2.06 -10.16 -10.47
CA GLY A 235 3.10 -10.46 -11.47
C GLY A 235 3.97 -11.65 -11.05
N ALA A 236 4.62 -12.27 -12.04
CA ALA A 236 5.68 -13.23 -11.80
C ALA A 236 6.90 -12.53 -11.15
N PRO A 237 7.81 -13.26 -10.48
CA PRO A 237 9.00 -12.67 -9.89
C PRO A 237 9.81 -11.82 -10.89
N GLY A 238 9.89 -10.51 -10.65
CA GLY A 238 10.57 -9.55 -11.52
C GLY A 238 9.67 -8.87 -12.56
N GLU A 239 8.41 -9.26 -12.66
CA GLU A 239 7.38 -8.59 -13.44
C GLU A 239 6.54 -7.67 -12.55
N ALA A 240 6.04 -6.57 -13.10
CA ALA A 240 5.22 -5.62 -12.34
C ALA A 240 3.79 -6.14 -12.19
N GLY A 241 3.20 -5.95 -11.01
CA GLY A 241 1.80 -6.28 -10.75
C GLY A 241 0.81 -5.36 -11.45
N ASP A 242 -0.43 -5.83 -11.59
CA ASP A 242 -1.57 -5.09 -12.12
C ASP A 242 -2.38 -4.47 -10.97
N PRO A 243 -2.49 -3.13 -10.89
CA PRO A 243 -3.19 -2.46 -9.80
C PRO A 243 -4.67 -2.82 -9.68
N GLU A 244 -5.38 -2.96 -10.80
CA GLU A 244 -6.82 -3.27 -10.79
C GLU A 244 -7.05 -4.69 -10.27
N ARG A 245 -6.20 -5.62 -10.69
CA ARG A 245 -6.25 -7.01 -10.20
C ARG A 245 -5.85 -7.12 -8.73
N ILE A 246 -4.88 -6.34 -8.27
CA ILE A 246 -4.49 -6.30 -6.85
C ILE A 246 -5.65 -5.80 -5.98
N VAL A 247 -6.30 -4.72 -6.39
CA VAL A 247 -7.50 -4.20 -5.69
C VAL A 247 -8.59 -5.27 -5.70
N HIS A 248 -8.89 -5.86 -6.85
CA HIS A 248 -9.91 -6.88 -6.97
C HIS A 248 -9.63 -8.10 -6.08
N LEU A 249 -8.38 -8.56 -6.02
CA LEU A 249 -7.98 -9.67 -5.15
C LEU A 249 -8.16 -9.34 -3.66
N GLY A 250 -7.82 -8.10 -3.26
CA GLY A 250 -8.09 -7.62 -1.90
C GLY A 250 -9.59 -7.57 -1.58
N GLU A 251 -10.42 -7.12 -2.53
CA GLU A 251 -11.87 -7.12 -2.40
C GLU A 251 -12.45 -8.54 -2.30
N LEU A 252 -11.90 -9.51 -3.05
CA LEU A 252 -12.30 -10.91 -2.94
C LEU A 252 -11.98 -11.48 -1.56
N PHE A 253 -10.81 -11.17 -0.98
CA PHE A 253 -10.49 -11.55 0.39
C PHE A 253 -11.54 -11.03 1.38
N VAL A 254 -11.88 -9.74 1.29
CA VAL A 254 -12.88 -9.10 2.16
C VAL A 254 -14.26 -9.70 1.93
N ARG A 255 -14.62 -10.01 0.68
CA ARG A 255 -15.90 -10.64 0.34
C ARG A 255 -16.02 -12.04 0.92
N THR A 256 -14.98 -12.87 0.79
CA THR A 256 -14.96 -14.20 1.41
C THR A 256 -15.12 -14.11 2.93
N PHE A 257 -14.46 -13.13 3.57
CA PHE A 257 -14.63 -12.87 5.00
C PHE A 257 -16.08 -12.51 5.35
N ASP A 258 -16.72 -11.62 4.57
CA ASP A 258 -18.12 -11.24 4.77
C ASP A 258 -19.09 -12.39 4.49
N GLU A 259 -18.82 -13.25 3.50
CA GLU A 259 -19.66 -14.41 3.20
C GLU A 259 -19.68 -15.41 4.37
N ILE A 260 -18.52 -15.66 5.01
CA ILE A 260 -18.44 -16.50 6.21
C ILE A 260 -19.18 -15.84 7.38
N LEU A 261 -19.05 -14.52 7.55
CA LEU A 261 -19.80 -13.77 8.56
C LEU A 261 -21.30 -13.86 8.33
N GLU A 262 -21.77 -13.59 7.11
CA GLU A 262 -23.20 -13.62 6.77
C GLU A 262 -23.79 -15.02 6.89
N TRP A 263 -23.01 -16.07 6.56
CA TRP A 263 -23.39 -17.45 6.82
C TRP A 263 -23.68 -17.67 8.32
N ALA A 264 -22.76 -17.28 9.20
CA ALA A 264 -22.95 -17.44 10.65
C ALA A 264 -24.08 -16.53 11.17
N ARG A 265 -24.17 -15.29 10.71
CA ARG A 265 -25.23 -14.33 11.06
C ARG A 265 -26.61 -14.84 10.66
N GLY A 266 -26.73 -15.49 9.50
CA GLY A 266 -27.94 -16.14 9.05
C GLY A 266 -28.41 -17.18 10.07
N ILE A 267 -27.49 -17.99 10.59
CA ILE A 267 -27.79 -18.97 11.66
C ILE A 267 -28.16 -18.27 12.96
N HIS A 268 -27.40 -17.24 13.35
CA HIS A 268 -27.64 -16.50 14.59
C HIS A 268 -28.97 -15.74 14.58
N GLY A 269 -29.42 -15.28 13.41
CA GLY A 269 -30.65 -14.51 13.21
C GLY A 269 -31.91 -15.36 13.06
N THR A 270 -31.79 -16.63 12.64
CA THR A 270 -32.93 -17.55 12.55
C THR A 270 -33.52 -17.86 13.92
N SER A 271 -34.85 -17.83 14.00
CA SER A 271 -35.61 -18.30 15.16
C SER A 271 -35.98 -19.77 14.98
N TYR A 272 -35.96 -20.54 16.07
CA TYR A 272 -36.29 -21.97 16.05
C TYR A 272 -37.43 -22.23 17.02
N ALA A 273 -38.48 -22.89 16.54
CA ALA A 273 -39.59 -23.35 17.37
C ALA A 273 -39.11 -24.45 18.34
N HIS A 274 -38.19 -25.31 17.90
CA HIS A 274 -37.64 -26.40 18.68
C HIS A 274 -36.28 -26.03 19.30
N GLU A 275 -36.13 -26.32 20.59
CA GLU A 275 -34.92 -26.00 21.36
C GLU A 275 -33.69 -26.79 20.89
N GLN A 276 -33.83 -28.10 20.62
CA GLN A 276 -32.70 -28.91 20.15
C GLN A 276 -32.18 -28.44 18.78
N ALA A 277 -33.08 -28.08 17.85
CA ALA A 277 -32.72 -27.50 16.57
C ALA A 277 -31.94 -26.19 16.74
N ARG A 278 -32.35 -25.36 17.71
CA ARG A 278 -31.62 -24.15 18.08
C ARG A 278 -30.22 -24.48 18.57
N ILE A 279 -30.07 -25.44 19.49
CA ILE A 279 -28.77 -25.82 20.06
C ILE A 279 -27.84 -26.30 18.95
N ALA A 280 -28.27 -27.26 18.13
CA ALA A 280 -27.46 -27.80 17.04
C ALA A 280 -27.02 -26.72 16.04
N ALA A 281 -27.93 -25.80 15.67
CA ALA A 281 -27.59 -24.68 14.81
C ALA A 281 -26.58 -23.71 15.46
N ARG A 282 -26.65 -23.46 16.77
CA ARG A 282 -25.67 -22.60 17.47
C ARG A 282 -24.28 -23.24 17.54
N VAL A 283 -24.21 -24.57 17.65
CA VAL A 283 -22.94 -25.30 17.53
C VAL A 283 -22.40 -25.16 16.10
N GLN A 284 -23.23 -25.38 15.08
CA GLN A 284 -22.84 -25.23 13.67
C GLN A 284 -22.21 -23.86 13.38
N ALA A 285 -22.83 -22.76 13.85
CA ALA A 285 -22.34 -21.41 13.59
C ALA A 285 -20.88 -21.17 14.05
N ARG A 286 -20.39 -21.95 15.04
CA ARG A 286 -19.01 -21.87 15.53
C ARG A 286 -17.98 -22.40 14.53
N PHE A 287 -18.36 -23.13 13.48
CA PHE A 287 -17.43 -23.52 12.42
C PHE A 287 -16.83 -22.30 11.70
N ALA A 288 -17.50 -21.14 11.74
CA ALA A 288 -16.96 -19.89 11.23
C ALA A 288 -15.85 -19.31 12.12
N ASP A 289 -15.76 -19.67 13.41
CA ASP A 289 -14.83 -19.05 14.37
C ASP A 289 -13.38 -19.15 13.89
N GLN A 290 -12.91 -20.38 13.63
CA GLN A 290 -11.53 -20.61 13.21
C GLN A 290 -11.23 -19.99 11.85
N GLN A 291 -12.19 -20.01 10.91
CA GLN A 291 -11.97 -19.42 9.58
C GLN A 291 -11.81 -17.90 9.67
N LEU A 292 -12.70 -17.25 10.44
CA LEU A 292 -12.66 -15.81 10.66
C LEU A 292 -11.41 -15.39 11.43
N LEU A 293 -11.02 -16.16 12.45
CA LEU A 293 -9.76 -15.93 13.18
C LEU A 293 -8.54 -16.08 12.27
N ALA A 294 -8.49 -17.12 11.43
CA ALA A 294 -7.40 -17.35 10.50
C ALA A 294 -7.27 -16.20 9.49
N MET A 295 -8.37 -15.80 8.84
CA MET A 295 -8.36 -14.68 7.89
C MET A 295 -8.02 -13.35 8.58
N HIS A 296 -8.54 -13.10 9.79
CA HIS A 296 -8.22 -11.89 10.54
C HIS A 296 -6.73 -11.87 10.94
N GLY A 297 -6.17 -13.00 11.36
CA GLY A 297 -4.75 -13.15 11.67
C GLY A 297 -3.87 -12.89 10.44
N VAL A 298 -4.21 -13.46 9.28
CA VAL A 298 -3.51 -13.17 8.01
C VAL A 298 -3.51 -11.67 7.72
N ALA A 299 -4.64 -10.99 7.86
CA ALA A 299 -4.70 -9.55 7.63
C ALA A 299 -3.84 -8.74 8.63
N GLN A 300 -3.75 -9.16 9.89
CA GLN A 300 -2.88 -8.54 10.89
C GLN A 300 -1.39 -8.75 10.56
N ASP A 301 -1.01 -9.98 10.21
CA ASP A 301 0.36 -10.33 9.83
C ASP A 301 0.80 -9.54 8.59
N LEU A 302 -0.09 -9.45 7.59
CA LEU A 302 0.15 -8.68 6.38
C LEU A 302 0.39 -7.20 6.69
N ARG A 303 -0.42 -6.62 7.60
CA ARG A 303 -0.25 -5.24 8.04
C ARG A 303 1.07 -5.02 8.76
N GLN A 304 1.46 -5.90 9.66
CA GLN A 304 2.72 -5.79 10.39
C GLN A 304 3.93 -5.81 9.45
N VAL A 305 3.86 -6.63 8.39
CA VAL A 305 4.91 -6.63 7.37
C VAL A 305 4.90 -5.32 6.57
N ALA A 306 3.72 -4.81 6.18
CA ALA A 306 3.60 -3.57 5.43
C ALA A 306 4.20 -2.36 6.17
N ASP A 307 3.99 -2.28 7.49
CA ASP A 307 4.47 -1.17 8.33
C ASP A 307 6.01 -1.04 8.31
N THR A 308 6.74 -2.14 8.07
CA THR A 308 8.22 -2.14 8.01
C THR A 308 8.77 -2.38 6.60
N LEU A 309 7.88 -2.57 5.61
CA LEU A 309 8.26 -3.02 4.28
C LEU A 309 9.16 -2.01 3.57
N VAL A 310 8.79 -0.74 3.61
CA VAL A 310 9.53 0.33 2.91
C VAL A 310 10.94 0.47 3.49
N GLU A 311 11.09 0.39 4.81
CA GLU A 311 12.40 0.48 5.47
C GLU A 311 13.29 -0.71 5.11
N ARG A 312 12.75 -1.94 5.17
CA ARG A 312 13.48 -3.17 4.86
C ARG A 312 13.88 -3.28 3.38
N LEU A 313 12.98 -2.90 2.46
CA LEU A 313 13.30 -2.83 1.03
C LEU A 313 14.32 -1.73 0.73
N THR A 314 14.30 -0.62 1.47
CA THR A 314 15.32 0.43 1.36
C THR A 314 16.68 -0.06 1.84
N ALA A 315 16.72 -0.88 2.90
CA ALA A 315 17.92 -1.52 3.42
C ALA A 315 18.49 -2.64 2.52
N GLY A 316 17.82 -2.97 1.41
CA GLY A 316 18.26 -4.00 0.46
C GLY A 316 17.98 -5.43 0.91
N GLU A 317 17.10 -5.63 1.91
CA GLU A 317 16.72 -6.96 2.35
C GLU A 317 15.86 -7.67 1.27
N PRO A 318 16.16 -8.93 0.91
CA PRO A 318 15.25 -9.73 0.11
C PRO A 318 14.04 -10.11 0.97
N ILE A 319 12.84 -9.72 0.55
CA ILE A 319 11.61 -9.99 1.29
C ILE A 319 10.80 -11.05 0.56
N ASN A 320 10.74 -12.25 1.14
CA ASN A 320 9.77 -13.28 0.77
C ASN A 320 8.67 -13.31 1.84
N ILE A 321 7.46 -12.93 1.44
CA ILE A 321 6.31 -12.89 2.33
C ILE A 321 5.50 -14.15 2.10
N THR A 322 5.39 -14.99 3.11
CA THR A 322 4.52 -16.17 3.09
C THR A 322 3.67 -16.13 4.35
N VAL A 323 2.39 -15.79 4.18
CA VAL A 323 1.41 -15.79 5.28
C VAL A 323 0.41 -16.90 5.00
N PRO A 324 0.50 -18.04 5.70
CA PRO A 324 -0.36 -19.19 5.43
C PRO A 324 -1.79 -18.90 5.89
N LEU A 325 -2.77 -19.10 5.00
CA LEU A 325 -4.19 -19.13 5.34
C LEU A 325 -4.66 -20.58 5.38
N VAL A 326 -5.02 -21.07 6.56
CA VAL A 326 -5.45 -22.45 6.78
C VAL A 326 -6.90 -22.46 7.24
N PHE A 327 -7.77 -23.05 6.43
CA PHE A 327 -9.14 -23.34 6.83
C PHE A 327 -9.20 -24.74 7.46
N SER A 328 -9.67 -24.82 8.70
CA SER A 328 -9.73 -26.08 9.45
C SER A 328 -10.90 -26.08 10.43
N VAL A 329 -11.38 -27.27 10.80
CA VAL A 329 -12.43 -27.42 11.80
C VAL A 329 -11.84 -28.09 13.03
N ASP A 330 -12.14 -27.53 14.20
CA ASP A 330 -11.78 -28.11 15.49
C ASP A 330 -12.43 -29.50 15.66
N PRO A 331 -11.64 -30.58 15.85
CA PRO A 331 -12.18 -31.91 16.07
C PRO A 331 -13.14 -31.99 17.26
N GLU A 332 -12.89 -31.23 18.33
CA GLU A 332 -13.78 -31.19 19.50
C GLU A 332 -15.14 -30.57 19.14
N LEU A 333 -15.13 -29.54 18.29
CA LEU A 333 -16.35 -28.90 17.81
C LEU A 333 -17.13 -29.80 16.83
N GLU A 334 -16.42 -30.57 15.99
CA GLU A 334 -17.04 -31.54 15.10
C GLU A 334 -17.76 -32.64 15.91
N ASP A 335 -17.14 -33.14 16.97
CA ASP A 335 -17.75 -34.12 17.87
C ASP A 335 -18.93 -33.53 18.66
N GLU A 336 -18.82 -32.29 19.15
CA GLU A 336 -19.93 -31.56 19.79
C GLU A 336 -21.12 -31.41 18.82
N PHE A 337 -20.84 -31.05 17.57
CA PHE A 337 -21.87 -30.89 16.54
C PHE A 337 -22.54 -32.22 16.20
N ARG A 338 -21.77 -33.31 16.09
CA ARG A 338 -22.31 -34.67 15.88
C ARG A 338 -23.27 -35.07 17.00
N GLN A 339 -22.88 -34.86 18.26
CA GLN A 339 -23.75 -35.14 19.41
C GLN A 339 -25.03 -34.29 19.39
N ALA A 340 -24.95 -33.03 18.94
CA ALA A 340 -26.13 -32.18 18.82
C ALA A 340 -27.09 -32.67 17.71
N LEU A 341 -26.57 -33.19 16.60
CA LEU A 341 -27.37 -33.79 15.52
C LEU A 341 -28.07 -35.09 15.96
N ASP A 342 -27.39 -35.94 16.74
CA ASP A 342 -27.98 -37.19 17.24
C ASP A 342 -29.23 -36.92 18.09
N ARG A 343 -29.23 -35.82 18.86
CA ARG A 343 -30.38 -35.37 19.66
C ARG A 343 -31.55 -34.81 18.84
N LEU A 344 -31.36 -34.52 17.55
CA LEU A 344 -32.45 -34.14 16.65
C LEU A 344 -33.15 -35.35 16.02
N SER A 345 -32.47 -36.50 16.01
CA SER A 345 -32.90 -37.71 15.32
C SER A 345 -33.57 -38.73 16.27
N GLY A 346 -33.40 -38.55 17.58
CA GLY A 346 -34.09 -39.31 18.64
C GLY A 346 -35.20 -38.48 19.28
#